data_AF-A0A2S9G9V3-F1
#
_entry.id   AF-A0A2S9G9V3-F1
#
_cell.length_a   1.000
_cell.length_b   1.000
_cell.length_c   1.000
_cell.angle_alpha   90.00
_cell.angle_beta   90.00
_cell.angle_gamma   90.00
#
_symmetry.space_group_name_H-M   'P 1'
#
loop_
_entity.id
_entity.type
_entity.pdbx_description
1 polymer ?
#
loop_
_entity_poly.entity_id
_entity_poly.type
_entity_poly.pdbx_seq_one_letter_code
_entity_poly.pdbx_strand_id
1 'polypeptide(L)'
;QQAQTAEQLMRSRYSAFAVGDADYLWRTWHPRTRPDTVEIDPGVVWTGLQVVGCVDGSPGDEHGEVEFRASYREDHRRALARGEG
;
A
#
# COMPACT_ATOMS: atom_id res chain seq x y z
N GLN A 1 12.85 7.07 5.77
CA GLN A 1 13.79 6.25 6.56
C GLN A 1 13.83 4.86 5.93
N GLN A 2 15.00 4.23 5.81
CA GLN A 2 15.12 2.87 5.28
C GLN A 2 14.44 1.90 6.27
N ALA A 3 13.49 1.09 5.78
CA ALA A 3 12.89 0.04 6.60
C ALA A 3 13.95 -1.01 6.92
N GLN A 4 14.14 -1.30 8.20
CA GLN A 4 15.11 -2.30 8.67
C GLN A 4 14.46 -3.68 8.84
N THR A 5 13.13 -3.75 8.80
CA THR A 5 12.35 -5.00 8.88
C THR A 5 11.26 -5.03 7.82
N ALA A 6 10.81 -6.24 7.47
CA ALA A 6 9.69 -6.42 6.56
C ALA A 6 8.42 -5.73 7.08
N GLU A 7 8.17 -5.80 8.40
CA GLU A 7 7.05 -5.09 9.03
C GLU A 7 7.15 -3.57 8.86
N GLN A 8 8.32 -2.98 9.10
CA GLN A 8 8.54 -1.55 8.92
C GLN A 8 8.31 -1.13 7.47
N LEU A 9 8.76 -1.95 6.51
CA LEU A 9 8.52 -1.71 5.10
C LEU A 9 7.02 -1.74 4.81
N MET A 10 6.30 -2.73 5.33
CA MET A 10 4.86 -2.86 5.15
C MET A 10 4.09 -1.68 5.73
N ARG A 11 4.40 -1.23 6.95
CA ARG A 11 3.80 -0.04 7.58
C ARG A 11 4.11 1.24 6.80
N SER A 12 5.33 1.34 6.27
CA SER A 12 5.74 2.49 5.47
C SER A 12 5.00 2.54 4.13
N ARG A 13 4.84 1.40 3.44
CA ARG A 13 4.06 1.31 2.20
C ARG A 13 2.58 1.59 2.46
N TYR A 14 2.01 1.04 3.52
CA TYR A 14 0.63 1.36 3.92
C TYR A 14 0.43 2.86 4.16
N SER A 15 1.36 3.52 4.85
CA SER A 15 1.28 4.96 5.08
C SER A 15 1.32 5.75 3.77
N ALA A 16 2.15 5.32 2.82
CA ALA A 16 2.19 5.92 1.48
C ALA A 16 0.87 5.75 0.72
N PHE A 17 0.23 4.57 0.80
CA PHE A 17 -1.13 4.38 0.28
C PHE A 17 -2.15 5.30 0.95
N ALA A 18 -2.08 5.47 2.26
CA ALA A 18 -3.02 6.30 3.02
C ALA A 18 -2.89 7.80 2.72
N VAL A 19 -1.69 8.29 2.42
CA VAL A 19 -1.44 9.72 2.11
C VAL A 19 -1.42 10.03 0.61
N GLY A 20 -1.53 9.02 -0.26
CA GLY A 20 -1.50 9.24 -1.71
C GLY A 20 -0.09 9.39 -2.30
N ASP A 21 0.96 8.92 -1.64
CA ASP A 21 2.36 9.04 -2.10
C ASP A 21 2.74 7.89 -3.06
N ALA A 22 2.29 8.03 -4.30
CA ALA A 22 2.54 7.05 -5.36
C ALA A 22 4.03 6.91 -5.73
N ASP A 23 4.81 8.01 -5.66
CA ASP A 23 6.26 7.99 -5.93
C ASP A 23 6.99 7.09 -4.92
N TYR A 24 6.67 7.25 -3.64
CA TYR A 24 7.23 6.42 -2.59
C TYR A 24 6.91 4.93 -2.79
N LEU A 25 5.66 4.62 -3.15
CA LEU A 25 5.24 3.25 -3.43
C LEU A 25 5.99 2.65 -4.61
N TRP A 26 6.19 3.41 -5.69
CA TRP A 26 6.92 2.97 -6.87
C TRP A 26 8.40 2.72 -6.55
N ARG A 27 9.03 3.61 -5.77
CA ARG A 27 10.45 3.47 -5.36
C ARG A 27 10.70 2.31 -4.41
N THR A 28 9.73 1.98 -3.57
CA THR A 28 9.82 0.87 -2.59
C THR A 28 9.26 -0.45 -3.11
N TRP A 29 8.74 -0.48 -4.34
CA TRP A 29 8.28 -1.70 -4.98
C TRP A 29 9.46 -2.54 -5.47
N HIS A 30 9.34 -3.85 -5.32
CA HIS A 30 10.30 -4.78 -5.90
C HIS A 30 10.36 -4.64 -7.45
N PRO A 31 11.55 -4.44 -8.07
CA PRO A 31 11.66 -4.08 -9.49
C PRO A 31 11.09 -5.14 -10.46
N ARG A 32 11.04 -6.42 -10.06
CA ARG A 32 10.44 -7.49 -10.88
C ARG A 32 8.91 -7.45 -10.96
N THR A 33 8.22 -6.80 -10.03
CA THR A 33 6.75 -6.79 -9.96
C THR A 33 6.19 -5.37 -9.93
N ARG A 34 7.05 -4.37 -10.13
CA ARG A 34 6.68 -2.97 -10.10
C ARG A 34 5.94 -2.58 -11.39
N PRO A 35 4.73 -2.02 -11.30
CA PRO A 35 4.04 -1.47 -12.46
C PRO A 35 4.73 -0.19 -12.97
N ASP A 36 4.57 0.13 -14.25
CA ASP A 36 5.09 1.38 -14.84
C ASP A 36 4.54 2.62 -14.12
N THR A 37 3.25 2.59 -13.75
CA THR A 37 2.58 3.66 -13.01
C THR A 37 1.93 3.09 -11.76
N VAL A 38 2.07 3.78 -10.62
CA VAL A 38 1.30 3.50 -9.41
C VAL A 38 0.18 4.52 -9.32
N GLU A 39 -1.06 4.06 -9.44
CA GLU A 39 -2.25 4.89 -9.24
C GLU A 39 -2.87 4.54 -7.88
N ILE A 40 -3.15 5.57 -7.09
CA ILE A 40 -3.88 5.43 -5.82
C ILE A 40 -5.26 6.02 -6.07
N ASP A 41 -6.28 5.18 -5.88
CA ASP A 41 -7.67 5.61 -6.07
C ASP A 41 -8.04 6.64 -4.98
N PRO A 42 -8.38 7.89 -5.34
CA PRO A 42 -8.72 8.93 -4.37
C PRO A 42 -10.07 8.69 -3.67
N GLY A 43 -10.89 7.77 -4.18
CA GLY A 43 -12.11 7.29 -3.55
C GLY A 43 -11.85 6.23 -2.46
N VAL A 44 -10.64 5.68 -2.38
CA VAL A 44 -10.25 4.71 -1.34
C VAL A 44 -9.58 5.42 -0.17
N VAL A 45 -10.25 5.44 0.97
CA VAL A 45 -9.74 5.97 2.23
C VAL A 45 -9.27 4.82 3.12
N TRP A 46 -7.96 4.69 3.29
CA TRP A 46 -7.37 3.70 4.19
C TRP A 46 -7.62 4.10 5.66
N THR A 47 -8.24 3.21 6.45
CA THR A 47 -8.66 3.49 7.83
C THR A 47 -7.96 2.69 8.90
N GLY A 48 -7.32 1.57 8.54
CA GLY A 48 -6.53 0.81 9.49
C GLY A 48 -5.55 -0.18 8.85
N LEU A 49 -4.46 -0.45 9.55
CA LEU A 49 -3.50 -1.52 9.27
C LEU A 49 -3.28 -2.32 10.55
N GLN A 50 -3.45 -3.62 10.45
CA GLN A 50 -3.08 -4.58 11.49
C GLN A 50 -2.04 -5.55 10.92
N VAL A 51 -0.89 -5.63 11.56
CA VAL A 51 0.09 -6.69 11.27
C VAL A 51 -0.25 -7.88 12.14
N VAL A 52 -0.44 -9.04 11.52
CA VAL A 52 -0.86 -10.29 12.18
C VAL A 52 0.34 -11.17 12.47
N GLY A 53 1.34 -11.16 11.58
CA GLY A 53 2.57 -11.91 11.74
C GLY A 53 3.66 -11.45 10.79
N CYS A 54 4.89 -11.83 11.10
CA CYS A 54 6.06 -11.60 10.26
C CYS A 54 6.95 -12.84 10.34
N VAL A 55 7.39 -13.35 9.20
CA VAL A 55 8.31 -14.50 9.07
C VAL A 55 9.55 -14.02 8.34
N ASP A 56 10.74 -14.35 8.86
CA ASP A 56 12.04 -13.99 8.27
C ASP A 56 12.18 -12.50 7.91
N GLY A 57 11.51 -11.61 8.66
CA GLY A 57 11.48 -10.17 8.36
C GLY A 57 12.34 -9.31 9.28
N SER A 58 13.35 -9.89 9.94
CA SER A 58 14.19 -9.22 10.93
C SER A 58 15.31 -8.39 10.27
N PRO A 59 15.98 -7.51 11.03
CA PRO A 59 17.12 -6.76 10.50
C PRO A 59 18.24 -7.70 10.08
N GLY A 60 18.56 -7.71 8.79
CA GLY A 60 19.58 -8.55 8.19
C GLY A 60 19.05 -9.71 7.35
N ASP A 61 17.75 -10.02 7.44
CA ASP A 61 17.11 -10.95 6.52
C ASP A 61 16.98 -10.31 5.13
N GLU A 62 17.39 -11.04 4.08
CA GLU A 62 17.28 -10.55 2.71
C GLU A 62 15.81 -10.54 2.24
N HIS A 63 15.01 -11.48 2.74
CA HIS A 63 13.63 -11.75 2.32
C HIS A 63 12.79 -12.06 3.55
N GLY A 64 11.60 -11.47 3.64
CA GLY A 64 10.64 -11.76 4.70
C GLY A 64 9.20 -11.60 4.25
N GLU A 65 8.30 -12.30 4.91
CA GLU A 65 6.85 -12.26 4.66
C GLU A 65 6.14 -11.57 5.82
N VAL A 66 5.18 -10.70 5.50
CA VAL A 66 4.35 -10.02 6.49
C VAL A 66 2.89 -10.36 6.22
N GLU A 67 2.25 -11.00 7.17
CA GLU A 67 0.80 -11.16 7.17
C GLU A 67 0.18 -9.91 7.78
N PHE A 68 -0.70 -9.26 7.02
CA PHE A 68 -1.37 -8.05 7.46
C PHE A 68 -2.83 -8.02 7.00
N ARG A 69 -3.63 -7.23 7.73
CA ARG A 69 -5.00 -6.87 7.38
C ARG A 69 -5.05 -5.37 7.22
N ALA A 70 -5.48 -4.92 6.05
CA ALA A 70 -5.73 -3.51 5.78
C ALA A 70 -7.23 -3.28 5.67
N SER A 71 -7.71 -2.21 6.30
CA SER A 71 -9.09 -1.76 6.22
C SER A 71 -9.13 -0.43 5.50
N TYR A 72 -10.09 -0.30 4.59
CA TYR A 72 -10.35 0.90 3.83
C TYR A 72 -11.85 1.13 3.70
N ARG A 73 -12.23 2.34 3.32
CA ARG A 73 -13.59 2.74 2.95
C ARG A 73 -13.54 3.30 1.55
N GLU A 74 -14.48 2.88 0.71
CA GLU A 74 -14.63 3.41 -0.64
C GLU A 74 -15.78 4.40 -0.66
N ASP A 75 -15.53 5.64 -1.07
CA ASP A 75 -16.59 6.56 -1.43
C ASP A 75 -17.02 6.22 -2.87
N HIS A 76 -18.04 5.37 -3.01
CA HIS A 76 -18.68 5.11 -4.31
C HIS A 76 -19.46 6.36 -4.77
N ARG A 77 -18.75 7.42 -5.16
CA ARG A 77 -19.33 8.53 -5.90
C ARG A 77 -18.52 8.78 -7.15
N ARG A 78 -18.79 7.96 -8.18
CA ARG A 78 -18.93 8.43 -9.58
C ARG A 78 -19.41 7.30 -10.49
N ALA A 79 -20.73 7.22 -10.65
CA ALA A 79 -21.37 6.83 -11.90
C ALA A 79 -22.78 7.44 -11.98
N LEU A 80 -22.88 8.76 -11.87
CA LEU A 80 -24.03 9.51 -12.39
C LEU A 80 -23.59 10.26 -13.65
N ALA A 81 -23.18 9.52 -14.67
CA ALA A 81 -23.29 10.03 -16.03
C ALA A 81 -24.70 9.67 -16.51
N ARG A 82 -25.68 10.54 -16.24
CA ARG A 82 -26.91 10.55 -17.02
C ARG A 82 -26.53 11.05 -18.41
N GLY A 83 -26.41 10.13 -19.36
CA GLY A 83 -26.44 10.49 -20.77
C GLY A 83 -27.90 10.65 -21.18
N GLU A 84 -28.35 11.90 -21.27
CA GLU A 84 -29.49 12.27 -22.11
C GLU A 84 -28.92 12.56 -23.51
N GLY A 85 -29.47 11.91 -24.53
CA GLY A 85 -29.15 12.10 -25.94
C GLY A 85 -30.10 11.30 -26.80
#